data_AF-A0A9E2HD91-F1
#
_entry.id   AF-A0A9E2HD91-F1
#
_cell.length_a   1.000
_cell.length_b   1.000
_cell.length_c   1.000
_cell.angle_alpha   90.00
_cell.angle_beta   90.00
_cell.angle_gamma   90.00
#
_symmetry.space_group_name_H-M   'P 1'
#
loop_
_entity.id
_entity.type
_entity.pdbx_description
1 polymer ?
#
loop_
_entity_poly.entity_id
_entity_poly.type
_entity_poly.pdbx_seq_one_letter_code
_entity_poly.pdbx_strand_id
1 'polypeptide(L)'
;MNSSLSTISNWQEAVFVAAANIFTQFFNFLPSLFGALLIFVLGLILAKWAKAIIVKVLSAVKLDKVLRKIGLEPFLSQADIKLKSEVIIGEIARWLIIIVFFIAGVNVLGLTTIGSVLASVLSYVPTIVSAILILTIGVLLAGLIESLIKGT
;
A
#
# COMPACT_ATOMS: atom_id res chain seq x y z
N MET A 1 47.26 -33.52 -20.39
CA MET A 1 47.46 -32.28 -19.60
C MET A 1 46.98 -31.02 -20.36
N ASN A 2 45.96 -31.13 -21.25
CA ASN A 2 45.65 -30.05 -22.21
C ASN A 2 44.24 -29.44 -22.04
N SER A 3 43.43 -29.90 -21.08
CA SER A 3 42.07 -29.39 -20.85
C SER A 3 41.99 -28.20 -19.89
N SER A 4 43.06 -27.89 -19.15
CA SER A 4 43.13 -26.72 -18.25
C SER A 4 43.55 -25.44 -18.97
N LEU A 5 44.18 -25.53 -20.14
CA LEU A 5 44.66 -24.37 -20.90
C LEU A 5 43.57 -23.73 -21.77
N SER A 6 42.56 -24.49 -22.20
CA SER A 6 41.40 -23.96 -22.94
C SER A 6 40.44 -23.15 -22.06
N THR A 7 40.37 -23.42 -20.75
CA THR A 7 39.52 -22.62 -19.83
C THR A 7 40.09 -21.22 -19.62
N ILE A 8 41.42 -21.06 -19.74
CA ILE A 8 42.14 -19.80 -19.56
C ILE A 8 42.08 -18.91 -20.83
N SER A 9 41.75 -19.45 -22.01
CA SER A 9 41.42 -18.61 -23.18
C SER A 9 39.96 -18.14 -23.19
N ASN A 10 39.09 -18.78 -22.41
CA ASN A 10 37.63 -18.59 -22.48
C ASN A 10 37.09 -17.57 -21.46
N TRP A 11 37.87 -17.15 -20.46
CA TRP A 11 37.38 -16.14 -19.50
C TRP A 11 37.18 -14.77 -20.15
N GLN A 12 38.01 -14.43 -21.13
CA GLN A 12 37.87 -13.18 -21.88
C GLN A 12 36.54 -13.19 -22.64
N GLU A 13 36.22 -14.29 -23.32
CA GLU A 13 34.93 -14.48 -23.99
C GLU A 13 33.77 -14.47 -22.99
N ALA A 14 33.91 -15.15 -21.85
CA ALA A 14 32.88 -15.14 -20.80
C ALA A 14 32.60 -13.73 -20.26
N VAL A 15 33.63 -12.89 -20.11
CA VAL A 15 33.49 -11.49 -19.69
C VAL A 15 32.79 -10.66 -20.77
N PHE A 16 33.18 -10.82 -22.04
CA PHE A 16 32.51 -10.13 -23.15
C PHE A 16 31.05 -10.56 -23.31
N VAL A 17 30.76 -11.85 -23.19
CA VAL A 17 29.40 -12.39 -23.23
C VAL A 17 28.58 -11.89 -22.04
N ALA A 18 29.14 -11.88 -20.82
CA ALA A 18 28.48 -11.31 -19.65
C ALA A 18 28.18 -9.80 -19.84
N ALA A 19 29.15 -9.03 -20.34
CA ALA A 19 28.97 -7.62 -20.63
C ALA A 19 27.88 -7.40 -21.70
N ALA A 20 27.93 -8.13 -22.82
CA ALA A 20 26.93 -8.07 -23.88
C ALA A 20 25.52 -8.46 -23.38
N ASN A 21 25.43 -9.45 -22.48
CA ASN A 21 24.18 -9.84 -21.84
C ASN A 21 23.61 -8.73 -20.95
N ILE A 22 24.45 -8.02 -20.19
CA ILE A 22 24.01 -6.85 -19.40
C ILE A 22 23.46 -5.75 -20.32
N PHE A 23 24.15 -5.46 -21.43
CA PHE A 23 23.65 -4.50 -22.43
C PHE A 23 22.32 -4.94 -23.03
N THR A 24 22.18 -6.22 -23.38
CA THR A 24 20.94 -6.76 -23.94
C THR A 24 19.79 -6.69 -22.93
N GLN A 25 20.03 -7.06 -21.67
CA GLN A 25 19.06 -6.92 -20.60
C GLN A 25 18.66 -5.46 -20.36
N PHE A 26 19.61 -4.53 -20.43
CA PHE A 26 19.33 -3.11 -20.31
C PHE A 26 18.38 -2.61 -21.41
N PHE A 27 18.63 -2.96 -22.68
CA PHE A 27 17.72 -2.59 -23.77
C PHE A 27 16.35 -3.27 -23.66
N ASN A 28 16.28 -4.49 -23.14
CA ASN A 28 15.02 -5.18 -22.87
C ASN A 28 14.24 -4.57 -21.69
N PHE A 29 14.92 -3.87 -20.77
CA PHE A 29 14.29 -3.15 -19.66
C PHE A 29 13.62 -1.84 -20.09
N LEU A 30 14.06 -1.21 -21.19
CA LEU A 30 13.47 0.04 -21.67
C LEU A 30 11.97 -0.11 -22.00
N PRO A 31 11.54 -1.09 -22.83
CA PRO A 31 10.12 -1.30 -23.10
C PRO A 31 9.27 -1.59 -21.86
N SER A 32 9.78 -2.42 -20.94
CA SER A 32 9.07 -2.72 -19.69
C SER A 32 9.01 -1.52 -18.76
N LEU A 33 10.03 -0.66 -18.76
CA LEU A 33 10.04 0.62 -18.05
C LEU A 33 8.92 1.55 -18.53
N PHE A 34 8.74 1.69 -19.84
CA PHE A 34 7.61 2.46 -20.39
C PHE A 34 6.26 1.87 -19.98
N GLY A 35 6.13 0.53 -20.03
CA GLY A 35 4.91 -0.16 -19.59
C GLY A 35 4.61 0.08 -18.11
N ALA A 36 5.61 -0.06 -17.24
CA ALA A 36 5.48 0.19 -15.81
C ALA A 36 5.13 1.64 -15.50
N LEU A 37 5.74 2.60 -16.21
CA LEU A 37 5.45 4.02 -16.06
C LEU A 37 4.00 4.33 -16.46
N LEU A 38 3.53 3.75 -17.56
CA LEU A 38 2.14 3.90 -18.02
C LEU A 38 1.15 3.39 -16.97
N ILE A 39 1.39 2.18 -16.43
CA ILE A 39 0.59 1.59 -15.36
C ILE A 39 0.60 2.49 -14.11
N PHE A 40 1.76 3.01 -13.73
CA PHE A 40 1.88 3.87 -12.56
C PHE A 40 1.12 5.18 -12.73
N VAL A 41 1.23 5.84 -13.90
CA VAL A 41 0.48 7.06 -14.21
C VAL A 41 -1.03 6.81 -14.18
N LEU A 42 -1.50 5.70 -14.77
CA LEU A 42 -2.90 5.29 -14.67
C LEU A 42 -3.33 5.10 -13.22
N GLY A 43 -2.49 4.47 -12.41
CA GLY A 43 -2.70 4.31 -10.98
C GLY A 43 -2.85 5.63 -10.22
N LEU A 44 -2.01 6.62 -10.51
CA LEU A 44 -2.10 7.95 -9.89
C LEU A 44 -3.42 8.65 -10.24
N ILE A 45 -3.91 8.48 -11.47
CA ILE A 45 -5.21 9.00 -11.88
C ILE A 45 -6.28 8.27 -11.07
N LEU A 46 -6.39 6.94 -11.21
CA LEU A 46 -7.42 6.14 -10.55
C LEU A 46 -7.45 6.34 -9.01
N ALA A 47 -6.29 6.49 -8.38
CA ALA A 47 -6.19 6.78 -6.95
C ALA A 47 -6.84 8.12 -6.57
N LYS A 48 -6.67 9.17 -7.38
CA LYS A 48 -7.32 10.47 -7.15
C LYS A 48 -8.85 10.36 -7.27
N TRP A 49 -9.34 9.62 -8.28
CA TRP A 49 -10.76 9.39 -8.48
C TRP A 49 -11.37 8.58 -7.33
N ALA A 50 -10.72 7.50 -6.94
CA ALA A 50 -11.17 6.67 -5.83
C ALA A 50 -11.20 7.44 -4.50
N LYS A 51 -10.18 8.25 -4.20
CA LYS A 51 -10.20 9.16 -3.05
C LYS A 51 -11.45 10.04 -3.06
N ALA A 52 -11.73 10.71 -4.18
CA ALA A 52 -12.87 11.61 -4.28
C ALA A 52 -14.20 10.88 -4.02
N ILE A 53 -14.35 9.67 -4.55
CA ILE A 53 -15.54 8.83 -4.32
C ILE A 53 -15.64 8.45 -2.85
N ILE A 54 -14.56 7.95 -2.23
CA ILE A 54 -14.54 7.52 -0.83
C ILE A 54 -14.89 8.69 0.08
N VAL A 55 -14.23 9.83 -0.07
CA VAL A 55 -14.52 11.04 0.74
C VAL A 55 -15.99 11.45 0.58
N LYS A 56 -16.52 11.45 -0.65
CA LYS A 56 -17.91 11.82 -0.92
C LYS A 56 -18.89 10.86 -0.24
N VAL A 57 -18.68 9.55 -0.36
CA VAL A 57 -19.52 8.53 0.28
C VAL A 57 -19.47 8.67 1.80
N LEU A 58 -18.28 8.76 2.38
CA LEU A 58 -18.10 8.88 3.83
C LEU A 58 -18.72 10.17 4.39
N SER A 59 -18.61 11.29 3.65
CA SER A 59 -19.22 12.57 4.06
C SER A 59 -20.75 12.53 4.00
N ALA A 60 -21.32 11.80 3.05
CA ALA A 60 -22.77 11.62 2.93
C ALA A 60 -23.35 10.81 4.11
N VAL A 61 -22.58 9.85 4.63
CA VAL A 61 -22.96 9.02 5.79
C VAL A 61 -22.91 9.80 7.11
N LYS A 62 -22.37 11.03 7.13
CA LYS A 62 -22.17 11.86 8.32
C LYS A 62 -21.40 11.11 9.41
N LEU A 63 -20.20 10.63 9.08
CA LEU A 63 -19.30 9.94 10.01
C LEU A 63 -19.13 10.70 11.33
N ASP A 64 -19.12 12.04 11.29
CA ASP A 64 -19.13 12.91 12.46
C ASP A 64 -20.26 12.60 13.46
N LYS A 65 -21.47 12.29 13.00
CA LYS A 65 -22.60 11.96 13.90
C LYS A 65 -22.42 10.60 14.56
N VAL A 66 -21.83 9.64 13.84
CA VAL A 66 -21.55 8.31 14.38
C VAL A 66 -20.48 8.41 15.45
N LEU A 67 -19.35 9.08 15.16
CA LEU A 67 -18.22 9.29 16.07
C LEU A 67 -18.62 10.00 17.38
N ARG A 68 -19.51 11.00 17.32
CA ARG A 68 -20.06 11.66 18.52
C ARG A 68 -20.93 10.73 19.37
N LYS A 69 -21.68 9.83 18.74
CA LYS A 69 -22.59 8.90 19.44
C LYS A 69 -21.85 7.80 20.20
N ILE A 70 -20.59 7.52 19.85
CA ILE A 70 -19.74 6.50 20.50
C ILE A 70 -18.96 7.04 21.70
N GLY A 71 -19.14 8.32 22.08
CA GLY A 71 -18.45 8.91 23.24
C GLY A 71 -16.97 9.24 23.02
N LEU A 72 -16.49 9.28 21.77
CA LEU A 72 -15.09 9.58 21.42
C LEU A 72 -14.77 11.10 21.38
N GLU A 73 -15.73 11.97 21.73
CA GLU A 73 -15.57 13.43 21.75
C GLU A 73 -14.34 13.94 22.55
N PRO A 74 -14.02 13.40 23.75
CA PRO A 74 -12.86 13.86 24.53
C PRO A 74 -11.52 13.53 23.86
N PHE A 75 -11.43 12.39 23.17
CA PHE A 75 -10.22 11.94 22.47
C PHE A 75 -10.00 12.68 21.14
N LEU A 76 -11.09 13.01 20.43
CA LEU A 76 -11.03 13.76 19.18
C LEU A 76 -10.74 15.25 19.40
N SER A 77 -11.24 15.83 20.49
CA SER A 77 -11.04 17.25 20.81
C SER A 77 -9.63 17.57 21.32
N GLN A 78 -8.97 16.62 22.01
CA GLN A 78 -7.58 16.78 22.47
C GLN A 78 -6.54 16.69 21.34
N ALA A 79 -6.88 16.06 20.22
CA ALA A 79 -5.96 15.83 19.12
C ALA A 79 -5.92 16.96 18.07
N ASP A 80 -6.60 18.10 18.30
CA ASP A 80 -6.79 19.22 17.34
C ASP A 80 -7.05 18.75 15.90
N ILE A 81 -7.79 17.64 15.75
CA ILE A 81 -8.12 17.05 14.44
C ILE A 81 -9.23 17.91 13.81
N LYS A 82 -8.84 19.09 13.31
CA LYS A 82 -9.64 19.90 12.38
C LYS A 82 -9.71 19.28 10.98
N LEU A 83 -9.01 18.17 10.76
CA LEU A 83 -9.06 17.39 9.52
C LEU A 83 -10.22 16.40 9.59
N LYS A 84 -11.28 16.69 8.81
CA LYS A 84 -12.42 15.79 8.56
C LYS A 84 -11.97 14.33 8.41
N SER A 85 -12.46 13.44 9.27
CA SER A 85 -12.09 12.01 9.31
C SER A 85 -12.26 11.32 7.95
N GLU A 86 -13.24 11.77 7.15
CA GLU A 86 -13.49 11.24 5.81
C GLU A 86 -12.32 11.52 4.85
N VAL A 87 -11.66 12.68 5.00
CA VAL A 87 -10.51 13.07 4.18
C VAL A 87 -9.29 12.24 4.52
N ILE A 88 -9.08 11.94 5.80
CA ILE A 88 -7.99 11.08 6.26
C ILE A 88 -8.15 9.67 5.68
N ILE A 89 -9.33 9.08 5.81
CA ILE A 89 -9.62 7.74 5.27
C ILE A 89 -9.47 7.72 3.73
N GLY A 90 -9.93 8.78 3.06
CA GLY A 90 -9.73 8.94 1.62
C GLY A 90 -8.26 9.01 1.20
N GLU A 91 -7.40 9.69 1.98
CA GLU A 91 -5.96 9.76 1.70
C GLU A 91 -5.27 8.40 1.93
N ILE A 92 -5.65 7.67 2.98
CA ILE A 92 -5.15 6.30 3.20
C ILE A 92 -5.50 5.41 2.01
N ALA A 93 -6.77 5.40 1.58
CA ALA A 93 -7.20 4.61 0.44
C ALA A 93 -6.48 5.00 -0.86
N ARG A 94 -6.23 6.30 -1.08
CA ARG A 94 -5.42 6.79 -2.20
C ARG A 94 -4.03 6.16 -2.20
N TRP A 95 -3.33 6.20 -1.07
CA TRP A 95 -2.00 5.61 -0.93
C TRP A 95 -2.01 4.11 -1.17
N LEU A 96 -3.01 3.39 -0.64
CA LEU A 96 -3.15 1.96 -0.90
C LEU A 96 -3.28 1.65 -2.39
N ILE A 97 -4.12 2.40 -3.11
CA ILE A 97 -4.30 2.22 -4.55
C ILE A 97 -2.99 2.53 -5.29
N ILE A 98 -2.28 3.60 -4.93
CA ILE A 98 -0.97 3.90 -5.52
C ILE A 98 -0.01 2.72 -5.33
N ILE A 99 0.03 2.11 -4.14
CA ILE A 99 0.89 0.94 -3.89
C ILE A 99 0.45 -0.26 -4.75
N VAL A 100 -0.86 -0.52 -4.92
CA VAL A 100 -1.34 -1.60 -5.81
C VAL A 100 -0.81 -1.42 -7.24
N PHE A 101 -0.93 -0.21 -7.79
CA PHE A 101 -0.44 0.08 -9.14
C PHE A 101 1.08 0.10 -9.20
N PHE A 102 1.75 0.51 -8.13
CA PHE A 102 3.20 0.43 -8.03
C PHE A 102 3.69 -1.02 -8.05
N ILE A 103 3.04 -1.93 -7.32
CA ILE A 103 3.30 -3.37 -7.37
C ILE A 103 3.13 -3.89 -8.80
N ALA A 104 2.04 -3.53 -9.47
CA ALA A 104 1.80 -3.94 -10.86
C ALA A 104 2.93 -3.45 -11.79
N GLY A 105 3.36 -2.19 -11.66
CA GLY A 105 4.49 -1.65 -12.43
C GLY A 105 5.81 -2.36 -12.13
N VAL A 106 6.15 -2.56 -10.86
CA VAL A 106 7.35 -3.28 -10.41
C VAL A 106 7.36 -4.73 -10.91
N ASN A 107 6.20 -5.39 -10.96
CA ASN A 107 6.07 -6.73 -11.53
C ASN A 107 6.31 -6.74 -13.05
N VAL A 108 5.84 -5.72 -13.78
CA VAL A 108 6.15 -5.55 -15.21
C VAL A 108 7.64 -5.33 -15.45
N LEU A 109 8.34 -4.68 -14.52
CA LEU A 109 9.80 -4.55 -14.55
C LEU A 109 10.53 -5.87 -14.25
N GLY A 110 9.82 -6.94 -13.87
CA GLY A 110 10.41 -8.21 -13.45
C GLY A 110 10.92 -8.23 -12.02
N LEU A 111 10.65 -7.17 -11.23
CA LEU A 111 11.12 -7.02 -9.85
C LEU A 111 10.15 -7.70 -8.85
N THR A 112 9.83 -8.97 -9.10
CA THR A 112 8.79 -9.71 -8.38
C THR A 112 9.02 -9.80 -6.86
N THR A 113 10.28 -9.87 -6.42
CA THR A 113 10.64 -9.83 -4.99
C THR A 113 10.22 -8.53 -4.32
N ILE A 114 10.37 -7.40 -4.99
CA ILE A 114 9.95 -6.10 -4.45
C ILE A 114 8.41 -6.03 -4.45
N GLY A 115 7.77 -6.52 -5.52
CA GLY A 115 6.32 -6.64 -5.59
C GLY A 115 5.72 -7.48 -4.48
N SER A 116 6.34 -8.61 -4.11
CA SER A 116 5.84 -9.49 -3.05
C SER A 116 6.00 -8.91 -1.64
N VAL A 117 7.10 -8.19 -1.38
CA VAL A 117 7.29 -7.46 -0.11
C VAL A 117 6.21 -6.37 0.03
N LEU A 118 5.96 -5.60 -1.03
CA LEU A 118 4.90 -4.59 -1.03
C LEU A 118 3.50 -5.21 -0.90
N ALA A 119 3.24 -6.36 -1.54
CA ALA A 119 1.98 -7.08 -1.38
C ALA A 119 1.78 -7.57 0.06
N SER A 120 2.86 -7.97 0.74
CA SER A 120 2.82 -8.29 2.17
C SER A 120 2.40 -7.09 3.01
N VAL A 121 2.86 -5.88 2.68
CA VAL A 121 2.39 -4.65 3.34
C VAL A 121 0.88 -4.46 3.18
N LEU A 122 0.35 -4.68 1.97
CA LEU A 122 -1.10 -4.60 1.69
C LEU A 122 -1.90 -5.65 2.46
N SER A 123 -1.33 -6.83 2.71
CA SER A 123 -1.99 -7.90 3.47
C SER A 123 -2.25 -7.53 4.94
N TYR A 124 -1.58 -6.51 5.48
CA TYR A 124 -1.87 -5.98 6.80
C TYR A 124 -3.10 -5.08 6.83
N VAL A 125 -3.58 -4.56 5.69
CA VAL A 125 -4.76 -3.66 5.66
C VAL A 125 -6.00 -4.35 6.25
N PRO A 126 -6.38 -5.57 5.85
CA PRO A 126 -7.49 -6.30 6.47
C PRO A 126 -7.28 -6.54 7.98
N THR A 127 -6.05 -6.84 8.40
CA THR A 127 -5.70 -7.09 9.80
C THR A 127 -5.89 -5.83 10.65
N ILE A 128 -5.45 -4.68 10.15
CA ILE A 128 -5.64 -3.38 10.81
C ILE A 128 -7.13 -3.04 10.92
N VAL A 129 -7.90 -3.25 9.85
CA VAL A 129 -9.37 -3.04 9.87
C VAL A 129 -10.03 -3.94 10.93
N SER A 130 -9.63 -5.21 10.98
CA SER A 130 -10.15 -6.17 11.98
C SER A 130 -9.79 -5.74 13.41
N ALA A 131 -8.57 -5.28 13.64
CA ALA A 131 -8.13 -4.79 14.94
C ALA A 131 -8.95 -3.56 15.39
N ILE A 132 -9.19 -2.59 14.49
CA ILE A 132 -10.00 -1.40 14.79
C ILE A 132 -11.45 -1.81 15.13
N LEU A 133 -12.02 -2.77 14.41
CA LEU A 133 -13.37 -3.28 14.68
C LEU A 133 -13.45 -3.93 16.06
N ILE A 134 -12.52 -4.82 16.41
CA ILE A 134 -12.46 -5.48 17.72
C ILE A 134 -12.32 -4.45 18.84
N LEU A 135 -11.42 -3.47 18.69
CA LEU A 135 -11.24 -2.40 19.67
C LEU A 135 -12.52 -1.56 19.86
N THR A 136 -13.18 -1.21 18.75
CA THR A 136 -14.43 -0.42 18.79
C THR A 136 -15.51 -1.16 19.58
N ILE A 137 -15.68 -2.46 19.33
CA ILE A 137 -16.63 -3.30 20.06
C ILE A 137 -16.23 -3.42 21.54
N GLY A 138 -14.94 -3.61 21.84
CA GLY A 138 -14.44 -3.70 23.22
C GLY A 138 -14.73 -2.44 24.04
N VAL A 139 -14.48 -1.25 23.46
CA VAL A 139 -14.77 0.04 24.12
C VAL A 139 -16.27 0.22 24.34
N LEU A 140 -17.10 -0.13 23.36
CA LEU A 140 -18.56 -0.09 23.50
C LEU A 140 -19.04 -0.96 24.66
N LEU A 141 -18.56 -2.21 24.74
CA LEU A 141 -18.92 -3.12 25.82
C LEU A 141 -18.40 -2.63 27.18
N ALA A 142 -17.19 -2.09 27.24
CA ALA A 142 -16.64 -1.52 28.47
C ALA A 142 -17.51 -0.37 29.00
N GLY A 143 -17.97 0.52 28.11
CA GLY A 143 -18.88 1.62 28.49
C GLY A 143 -20.22 1.12 29.01
N LEU A 144 -20.77 0.04 28.44
CA LEU A 144 -21.99 -0.59 28.98
C LEU A 144 -21.76 -1.14 30.39
N ILE A 145 -20.64 -1.86 30.61
CA ILE A 145 -20.30 -2.42 31.93
C ILE A 145 -20.09 -1.32 32.97
N GLU A 146 -19.37 -0.25 32.62
CA GLU A 146 -19.15 0.90 33.49
C GLU A 146 -20.47 1.57 33.90
N SER A 147 -21.42 1.72 32.97
CA SER A 147 -22.73 2.30 33.24
C SER A 147 -23.56 1.45 34.21
N LEU A 148 -23.43 0.12 34.16
CA LEU A 148 -24.10 -0.79 35.08
C LEU A 148 -23.51 -0.71 36.50
N ILE A 149 -22.19 -0.56 36.60
CA ILE A 149 -21.50 -0.44 37.89
C ILE A 149 -21.76 0.92 38.54
N LYS A 150 -21.82 2.02 37.77
CA LYS A 150 -22.10 3.37 38.29
C LYS A 150 -23.58 3.65 38.53
N GLY A 151 -24.47 2.83 37.98
CA GLY A 151 -25.92 2.93 38.11
C GLY A 151 -26.52 2.15 39.29
N THR A 152 -25.69 1.44 40.06
CA THR A 152 -26.03 0.83 41.36
C THR A 152 -25.32 1.61 42.46
#